data_AF-A0A3M1BG34-F1
#
_entry.id   AF-A0A3M1BG34-F1
#
_cell.length_a   1.000
_cell.length_b   1.000
_cell.length_c   1.000
_cell.angle_alpha   90.00
_cell.angle_beta   90.00
_cell.angle_gamma   90.00
#
_symmetry.space_group_name_H-M   'P 1'
#
loop_
_entity.id
_entity.type
_entity.pdbx_description
1 polymer ?
#
loop_
_entity_poly.entity_id
_entity_poly.type
_entity_poly.pdbx_seq_one_letter_code
_entity_poly.pdbx_strand_id
1 'polypeptide(L)'
;MSEAWRVSLHGGHSGEFCAHARGRLEEVIEAAIERGYRVFGVSEHAPRYGEEFLYQEEVERGIRVEDLEESFADYAVRVEEMVGKYGADLEILKGFEAEVVPAEGYVEVMRGLKERYKLDYMVGSVHYVRGIGIDMDEGDFVRALESCGGLEGLLLEYYGAVEEMVVRLCPEVVGHLDVVRKYANRFGSLRFPSVERAVGRVLEVVFQSGGILEVNTAPYRRGEEVPYPEPWILEMARERGVEVCFGDDSHGPQEVGVGLERARRYIWELGFRRIVVLHRGEGGVEKRVVEL
;
A
#
# COMPACT_ATOMS: atom_id res chain seq x y z
N MET A 1 -8.59 -27.26 1.88
CA MET A 1 -8.19 -26.17 2.79
C MET A 1 -9.02 -24.95 2.42
N SER A 2 -9.41 -24.12 3.39
CA SER A 2 -10.22 -22.92 3.12
C SER A 2 -9.46 -21.97 2.18
N GLU A 3 -10.12 -21.38 1.18
CA GLU A 3 -9.55 -20.33 0.33
C GLU A 3 -9.81 -18.92 0.88
N ALA A 4 -10.22 -18.80 2.15
CA ALA A 4 -10.50 -17.52 2.80
C ALA A 4 -9.28 -16.58 2.87
N TRP A 5 -8.07 -17.09 2.67
CA TRP A 5 -6.84 -16.32 2.62
C TRP A 5 -6.63 -15.56 1.30
N ARG A 6 -7.38 -15.89 0.23
CA ARG A 6 -7.28 -15.21 -1.07
C ARG A 6 -7.89 -13.81 -0.96
N VAL A 7 -7.10 -12.87 -0.46
CA VAL A 7 -7.45 -11.46 -0.26
C VAL A 7 -6.36 -10.55 -0.78
N SER A 8 -6.72 -9.33 -1.16
CA SER A 8 -5.79 -8.23 -1.38
C SER A 8 -6.39 -7.00 -0.70
N LEU A 9 -5.64 -6.34 0.18
CA LEU A 9 -6.01 -5.07 0.82
C LEU A 9 -5.19 -3.90 0.28
N HIS A 10 -4.47 -4.10 -0.81
CA HIS A 10 -3.75 -3.07 -1.54
C HIS A 10 -3.63 -3.55 -2.98
N GLY A 11 -4.35 -2.90 -3.89
CA GLY A 11 -4.50 -3.32 -5.27
C GLY A 11 -5.69 -2.61 -5.90
N GLY A 12 -6.13 -3.10 -7.05
CA GLY A 12 -7.27 -2.47 -7.72
C GLY A 12 -6.96 -1.14 -8.42
N HIS A 13 -5.69 -0.76 -8.55
CA HIS A 13 -5.30 0.42 -9.34
C HIS A 13 -5.64 0.18 -10.81
N SER A 14 -6.28 1.16 -11.43
CA SER A 14 -6.89 1.04 -12.75
C SER A 14 -6.47 2.19 -13.65
N GLY A 15 -6.32 1.93 -14.95
CA GLY A 15 -6.01 2.99 -15.92
C GLY A 15 -7.12 4.03 -16.09
N GLU A 16 -8.28 3.79 -15.48
CA GLU A 16 -9.41 4.72 -15.40
C GLU A 16 -9.13 5.90 -14.45
N PHE A 17 -8.37 5.67 -13.36
CA PHE A 17 -8.12 6.69 -12.31
C PHE A 17 -6.63 6.85 -11.92
N CYS A 18 -5.74 5.99 -12.43
CA CYS A 18 -4.30 6.05 -12.18
C CYS A 18 -3.51 6.14 -13.50
N ALA A 19 -2.62 7.12 -13.62
CA ALA A 19 -1.93 7.42 -14.88
C ALA A 19 -0.93 6.33 -15.31
N HIS A 20 -0.35 5.62 -14.34
CA HIS A 20 0.59 4.52 -14.52
C HIS A 20 -0.06 3.13 -14.43
N ALA A 21 -1.38 3.04 -14.24
CA ALA A 21 -2.13 1.78 -14.33
C ALA A 21 -2.79 1.56 -15.71
N ARG A 22 -3.42 0.40 -15.90
CA ARG A 22 -4.05 -0.03 -17.17
C ARG A 22 -5.43 -0.63 -16.93
N GLY A 23 -6.25 -0.64 -17.97
CA GLY A 23 -7.60 -1.23 -17.95
C GLY A 23 -8.64 -0.41 -17.18
N ARG A 24 -9.90 -0.80 -17.31
CA ARG A 24 -11.02 -0.20 -16.55
C ARG A 24 -11.10 -0.85 -15.17
N LEU A 25 -11.62 -0.15 -14.16
CA LEU A 25 -11.77 -0.72 -12.81
C LEU A 25 -12.61 -2.01 -12.84
N GLU A 26 -13.65 -2.05 -13.67
CA GLU A 26 -14.48 -3.24 -13.86
C GLU A 26 -13.70 -4.47 -14.35
N GLU A 27 -12.74 -4.28 -15.25
CA GLU A 27 -11.90 -5.38 -15.76
C GLU A 27 -10.96 -5.91 -14.67
N VAL A 28 -10.53 -5.03 -13.75
CA VAL A 28 -9.72 -5.41 -12.59
C VAL A 28 -10.54 -6.24 -11.60
N ILE A 29 -11.80 -5.83 -11.34
CA ILE A 29 -12.74 -6.58 -10.50
C ILE A 29 -13.07 -7.95 -11.10
N GLU A 30 -13.33 -8.02 -12.40
CA GLU A 30 -13.58 -9.29 -13.10
C GLU A 30 -12.37 -10.23 -12.99
N ALA A 31 -11.15 -9.72 -13.18
CA ALA A 31 -9.94 -10.49 -12.97
C ALA A 31 -9.79 -10.98 -11.51
N ALA A 32 -10.19 -10.18 -10.52
CA ALA A 32 -10.16 -10.59 -9.12
C ALA A 32 -11.14 -11.75 -8.84
N ILE A 33 -12.36 -11.68 -9.40
CA ILE A 33 -13.34 -12.77 -9.34
C ILE A 33 -12.79 -14.04 -9.99
N GLU A 34 -12.22 -13.94 -11.18
CA GLU A 34 -11.62 -15.07 -11.91
C GLU A 34 -10.47 -15.73 -11.14
N ARG A 35 -9.70 -14.94 -10.37
CA ARG A 35 -8.62 -15.43 -9.51
C ARG A 35 -9.10 -15.97 -8.16
N GLY A 36 -10.41 -15.93 -7.90
CA GLY A 36 -11.03 -16.53 -6.73
C GLY A 36 -10.80 -15.74 -5.44
N TYR A 37 -10.59 -14.42 -5.55
CA TYR A 37 -10.53 -13.55 -4.38
C TYR A 37 -11.85 -13.62 -3.60
N ARG A 38 -11.74 -13.52 -2.27
CA ARG A 38 -12.91 -13.45 -1.36
C ARG A 38 -13.17 -12.03 -0.91
N VAL A 39 -12.10 -11.30 -0.63
CA VAL A 39 -12.11 -9.87 -0.33
C VAL A 39 -11.11 -9.20 -1.26
N PHE A 40 -11.52 -8.13 -1.91
CA PHE A 40 -10.63 -7.33 -2.75
C PHE A 40 -10.80 -5.86 -2.42
N GLY A 41 -9.73 -5.28 -1.89
CA GLY A 41 -9.62 -3.86 -1.65
C GLY A 41 -9.22 -3.14 -2.92
N VAL A 42 -10.09 -2.24 -3.37
CA VAL A 42 -9.75 -1.27 -4.43
C VAL A 42 -9.17 -0.06 -3.73
N SER A 43 -7.88 0.21 -3.93
CA SER A 43 -7.15 1.23 -3.19
C SER A 43 -6.43 2.19 -4.12
N GLU A 44 -7.17 2.88 -5.00
CA GLU A 44 -6.58 3.89 -5.89
C GLU A 44 -5.78 4.96 -5.12
N HIS A 45 -4.81 5.56 -5.79
CA HIS A 45 -3.99 6.61 -5.16
C HIS A 45 -4.85 7.82 -4.76
N ALA A 46 -4.61 8.35 -3.57
CA ALA A 46 -5.12 9.66 -3.18
C ALA A 46 -4.70 10.74 -4.20
N PRO A 47 -5.55 11.75 -4.45
CA PRO A 47 -5.16 12.91 -5.25
C PRO A 47 -3.94 13.61 -4.62
N ARG A 48 -3.08 14.16 -5.48
CA ARG A 48 -1.94 14.98 -5.05
C ARG A 48 -2.40 16.42 -4.93
N TYR A 49 -1.90 17.11 -3.91
CA TYR A 49 -2.32 18.48 -3.57
C TYR A 49 -1.22 19.53 -3.80
N GLY A 50 -0.11 19.12 -4.42
CA GLY A 50 0.97 20.00 -4.87
C GLY A 50 1.50 19.52 -6.21
N GLU A 51 1.74 20.44 -7.13
CA GLU A 51 2.24 20.17 -8.49
C GLU A 51 3.63 19.50 -8.44
N GLU A 52 4.43 19.80 -7.42
CA GLU A 52 5.73 19.19 -7.16
C GLU A 52 5.66 17.71 -6.77
N PHE A 53 4.47 17.21 -6.41
CA PHE A 53 4.23 15.81 -6.02
C PHE A 53 3.54 15.01 -7.12
N LEU A 54 3.30 15.58 -8.30
CA LEU A 54 2.75 14.83 -9.42
C LEU A 54 3.74 13.76 -9.88
N TYR A 55 3.22 12.57 -10.19
CA TYR A 55 4.03 11.53 -10.78
C TYR A 55 4.46 11.91 -12.20
N GLN A 56 5.58 11.36 -12.66
CA GLN A 56 6.14 11.72 -13.97
C GLN A 56 5.12 11.48 -15.10
N GLU A 57 4.39 10.37 -15.08
CA GLU A 57 3.36 10.04 -16.06
C GLU A 57 2.20 11.03 -16.06
N GLU A 58 1.92 11.68 -14.93
CA GLU A 58 0.86 12.68 -14.78
C GLU A 58 1.30 14.02 -15.38
N VAL A 59 2.54 14.42 -15.07
CA VAL A 59 3.18 15.59 -15.67
C VAL A 59 3.27 15.43 -17.20
N GLU A 60 3.71 14.27 -17.68
CA GLU A 60 3.82 13.97 -19.12
C GLU A 60 2.46 14.01 -19.84
N ARG A 61 1.38 13.66 -19.13
CA ARG A 61 0.00 13.72 -19.63
C ARG A 61 -0.66 15.09 -19.45
N GLY A 62 0.01 16.05 -18.82
CA GLY A 62 -0.52 17.38 -18.55
C GLY A 62 -1.68 17.38 -17.55
N ILE A 63 -1.72 16.40 -16.65
CA ILE A 63 -2.69 16.30 -15.57
C ILE A 63 -2.30 17.30 -14.48
N ARG A 64 -3.28 18.05 -13.96
CA ARG A 64 -3.11 19.01 -12.86
C ARG A 64 -3.72 18.47 -11.58
N VAL A 65 -3.38 19.08 -10.44
CA VAL A 65 -3.95 18.69 -9.13
C VAL A 65 -5.48 18.70 -9.11
N GLU A 66 -6.12 19.65 -9.79
CA GLU A 66 -7.59 19.71 -9.85
C GLU A 66 -8.21 18.54 -10.63
N ASP A 67 -7.52 18.08 -11.69
CA ASP A 67 -7.99 16.97 -12.52
C ASP A 67 -7.94 15.65 -11.72
N LEU A 68 -7.03 15.55 -10.74
CA LEU A 68 -6.91 14.42 -9.83
C LEU A 68 -7.99 14.40 -8.77
N GLU A 69 -8.37 15.56 -8.23
CA GLU A 69 -9.49 15.64 -7.30
C GLU A 69 -10.81 15.24 -7.98
N GLU A 70 -11.03 15.66 -9.23
CA GLU A 70 -12.20 15.25 -10.02
C GLU A 70 -12.15 13.74 -10.32
N SER A 71 -11.00 13.24 -10.78
CA SER A 71 -10.81 11.80 -11.05
C SER A 71 -11.03 10.94 -9.80
N PHE A 72 -10.60 11.39 -8.62
CA PHE A 72 -10.84 10.67 -7.36
C PHE A 72 -12.32 10.70 -6.94
N ALA A 73 -13.05 11.78 -7.23
CA ALA A 73 -14.49 11.83 -7.02
C ALA A 73 -15.23 10.83 -7.92
N ASP A 74 -14.82 10.72 -9.18
CA ASP A 74 -15.35 9.74 -10.13
C ASP A 74 -15.01 8.30 -9.71
N TYR A 75 -13.78 8.07 -9.22
CA TYR A 75 -13.37 6.80 -8.62
C TYR A 75 -14.32 6.39 -7.49
N ALA A 76 -14.62 7.29 -6.55
CA ALA A 76 -15.48 7.00 -5.42
C ALA A 76 -16.90 6.60 -5.83
N VAL A 77 -17.45 7.21 -6.88
CA VAL A 77 -18.73 6.80 -7.47
C VAL A 77 -18.59 5.43 -8.13
N ARG A 78 -17.53 5.24 -8.92
CA ARG A 78 -17.32 4.01 -9.71
C ARG A 78 -17.14 2.78 -8.83
N VAL A 79 -16.38 2.88 -7.74
CA VAL A 79 -16.18 1.75 -6.83
C VAL A 79 -17.48 1.37 -6.10
N GLU A 80 -18.34 2.33 -5.77
CA GLU A 80 -19.68 2.07 -5.21
C GLU A 80 -20.56 1.31 -6.21
N GLU A 81 -20.51 1.67 -7.50
CA GLU A 81 -21.21 0.91 -8.55
C GLU A 81 -20.71 -0.53 -8.64
N MET A 82 -19.39 -0.74 -8.54
CA MET A 82 -18.79 -2.09 -8.56
C MET A 82 -19.21 -2.93 -7.36
N VAL A 83 -19.27 -2.33 -6.17
CA VAL A 83 -19.84 -2.98 -4.96
C VAL A 83 -21.28 -3.44 -5.23
N GLY A 84 -22.12 -2.57 -5.81
CA GLY A 84 -23.52 -2.91 -6.11
C GLY A 84 -23.66 -4.00 -7.19
N LYS A 85 -22.79 -4.00 -8.20
CA LYS A 85 -22.85 -4.93 -9.33
C LYS A 85 -22.28 -6.31 -9.01
N TYR A 86 -21.15 -6.38 -8.32
CA TYR A 86 -20.36 -7.61 -8.13
C TYR A 86 -20.33 -8.11 -6.67
N GLY A 87 -21.00 -7.44 -5.73
CA GLY A 87 -20.97 -7.77 -4.30
C GLY A 87 -21.49 -9.16 -3.93
N ALA A 88 -22.20 -9.84 -4.82
CA ALA A 88 -22.61 -11.24 -4.64
C ALA A 88 -21.49 -12.24 -4.95
N ASP A 89 -20.53 -11.86 -5.79
CA ASP A 89 -19.43 -12.70 -6.26
C ASP A 89 -18.12 -12.43 -5.51
N LEU A 90 -17.90 -11.18 -5.08
CA LEU A 90 -16.69 -10.71 -4.42
C LEU A 90 -17.02 -9.62 -3.40
N GLU A 91 -16.45 -9.72 -2.19
CA GLU A 91 -16.53 -8.63 -1.23
C GLU A 91 -15.54 -7.52 -1.62
N ILE A 92 -16.07 -6.43 -2.16
CA ILE A 92 -15.29 -5.28 -2.62
C ILE A 92 -15.24 -4.23 -1.51
N LEU A 93 -14.03 -3.92 -1.05
CA LEU A 93 -13.78 -2.84 -0.09
C LEU A 93 -13.34 -1.58 -0.84
N LYS A 94 -13.99 -0.46 -0.54
CA LYS A 94 -13.71 0.87 -1.07
C LYS A 94 -12.56 1.47 -0.28
N GLY A 95 -11.34 1.31 -0.75
CA GLY A 95 -10.14 1.84 -0.12
C GLY A 95 -9.59 3.05 -0.86
N PHE A 96 -8.40 3.47 -0.45
CA PHE A 96 -7.50 4.31 -1.24
C PHE A 96 -6.11 4.20 -0.62
N GLU A 97 -5.07 4.42 -1.42
CA GLU A 97 -3.71 4.56 -0.93
C GLU A 97 -3.45 6.02 -0.57
N ALA A 98 -3.29 6.26 0.73
CA ALA A 98 -3.01 7.56 1.31
C ALA A 98 -1.51 7.89 1.23
N GLU A 99 -1.23 9.17 1.01
CA GLU A 99 0.11 9.72 0.94
C GLU A 99 0.44 10.59 2.15
N VAL A 100 1.74 10.82 2.37
CA VAL A 100 2.28 11.70 3.43
C VAL A 100 2.73 13.06 2.90
N VAL A 101 2.34 13.40 1.67
CA VAL A 101 2.65 14.68 1.03
C VAL A 101 1.39 15.48 0.67
N PRO A 102 1.42 16.82 0.78
CA PRO A 102 2.44 17.60 1.50
C PRO A 102 2.49 17.24 3.00
N ALA A 103 3.68 17.35 3.61
CA ALA A 103 3.88 16.96 5.01
C ALA A 103 2.96 17.74 5.97
N GLU A 104 2.65 18.98 5.61
CA GLU A 104 1.63 19.79 6.25
C GLU A 104 0.23 19.42 5.76
N GLY A 105 -0.61 18.90 6.67
CA GLY A 105 -2.03 18.75 6.41
C GLY A 105 -2.46 17.42 5.77
N TYR A 106 -1.54 16.50 5.43
CA TYR A 106 -1.92 15.20 4.85
C TYR A 106 -2.92 14.44 5.74
N VAL A 107 -2.80 14.52 7.07
CA VAL A 107 -3.69 13.81 7.99
C VAL A 107 -5.14 14.27 7.82
N GLU A 108 -5.36 15.58 7.82
CA GLU A 108 -6.69 16.19 7.66
C GLU A 108 -7.26 15.90 6.28
N VAL A 109 -6.42 15.98 5.24
CA VAL A 109 -6.78 15.69 3.85
C VAL A 109 -7.21 14.23 3.69
N MET A 110 -6.37 13.27 4.08
CA MET A 110 -6.63 11.85 3.88
C MET A 110 -7.84 11.37 4.71
N ARG A 111 -7.99 11.86 5.95
CA ARG A 111 -9.20 11.59 6.76
C ARG A 111 -10.44 12.22 6.14
N GLY A 112 -10.33 13.43 5.61
CA GLY A 112 -11.40 14.14 4.91
C GLY A 112 -11.88 13.39 3.67
N LEU A 113 -10.96 12.82 2.88
CA LEU A 113 -11.30 11.97 1.72
C LEU A 113 -12.08 10.73 2.17
N LYS A 114 -11.57 10.01 3.19
CA LYS A 114 -12.23 8.82 3.72
C LYS A 114 -13.66 9.12 4.19
N GLU A 115 -13.84 10.21 4.94
CA GLU A 115 -15.16 10.62 5.46
C GLU A 115 -16.10 11.07 4.34
N ARG A 116 -15.63 11.98 3.47
CA ARG A 116 -16.43 12.57 2.38
C ARG A 116 -17.00 11.51 1.45
N TYR A 117 -16.19 10.53 1.07
CA TYR A 117 -16.56 9.50 0.10
C TYR A 117 -17.01 8.18 0.76
N LYS A 118 -17.08 8.13 2.10
CA LYS A 118 -17.45 6.94 2.88
C LYS A 118 -16.64 5.72 2.46
N LEU A 119 -15.32 5.90 2.37
CA LEU A 119 -14.38 4.84 2.07
C LEU A 119 -14.21 3.96 3.32
N ASP A 120 -14.13 2.66 3.07
CA ASP A 120 -14.09 1.62 4.09
C ASP A 120 -12.76 1.66 4.87
N TYR A 121 -11.65 1.86 4.17
CA TYR A 121 -10.31 1.81 4.75
C TYR A 121 -9.29 2.65 3.95
N MET A 122 -8.08 2.81 4.48
CA MET A 122 -6.95 3.38 3.75
C MET A 122 -5.69 2.54 3.93
N VAL A 123 -4.86 2.53 2.88
CA VAL A 123 -3.49 2.03 2.92
C VAL A 123 -2.57 3.23 3.10
N GLY A 124 -1.81 3.29 4.19
CA GLY A 124 -0.85 4.38 4.42
C GLY A 124 0.50 4.04 3.83
N SER A 125 0.96 4.85 2.88
CA SER A 125 2.23 4.66 2.16
C SER A 125 3.12 5.89 2.25
N VAL A 126 4.43 5.67 2.06
CA VAL A 126 5.44 6.75 2.05
C VAL A 126 6.27 6.61 0.78
N HIS A 127 6.05 7.50 -0.19
CA HIS A 127 6.80 7.51 -1.46
C HIS A 127 7.81 8.67 -1.55
N TYR A 128 7.84 9.54 -0.53
CA TYR A 128 8.66 10.74 -0.50
C TYR A 128 9.48 10.86 0.77
N VAL A 129 10.74 11.29 0.63
CA VAL A 129 11.57 11.75 1.75
C VAL A 129 12.05 13.16 1.43
N ARG A 130 11.80 14.10 2.35
CA ARG A 130 12.12 15.53 2.16
C ARG A 130 11.54 16.11 0.86
N GLY A 131 10.35 15.64 0.47
CA GLY A 131 9.67 16.04 -0.76
C GLY A 131 10.28 15.47 -2.06
N ILE A 132 11.20 14.52 -1.98
CA ILE A 132 11.83 13.87 -3.14
C ILE A 132 11.34 12.43 -3.21
N GLY A 133 10.89 11.99 -4.39
CA GLY A 133 10.42 10.63 -4.64
C GLY A 133 11.53 9.60 -4.40
N ILE A 134 11.20 8.50 -3.72
CA ILE A 134 12.18 7.43 -3.37
C ILE A 134 11.96 6.12 -4.14
N ASP A 135 10.88 6.01 -4.89
CA ASP A 135 10.55 4.79 -5.62
C ASP A 135 10.01 5.06 -7.04
N MET A 136 10.03 6.30 -7.51
CA MET A 136 9.61 6.67 -8.87
C MET A 136 10.72 6.38 -9.87
N ASP A 137 11.80 7.15 -9.84
CA ASP A 137 12.97 6.97 -10.67
C ASP A 137 14.28 6.97 -9.86
N GLU A 138 15.33 6.43 -10.46
CA GLU A 138 16.64 6.28 -9.80
C GLU A 138 17.35 7.63 -9.60
N GLY A 139 17.11 8.62 -10.47
CA GLY A 139 17.68 9.96 -10.33
C GLY A 139 17.17 10.67 -9.09
N ASP A 140 15.85 10.64 -8.89
CA ASP A 140 15.22 11.20 -7.69
C ASP A 140 15.65 10.48 -6.42
N PHE A 141 15.76 9.14 -6.47
CA PHE A 141 16.31 8.37 -5.36
C PHE A 141 17.73 8.83 -4.98
N VAL A 142 18.62 9.05 -5.97
CA VAL A 142 19.98 9.54 -5.71
C VAL A 142 19.94 10.93 -5.08
N ARG A 143 19.06 11.84 -5.53
CA ARG A 143 18.89 13.16 -4.90
C ARG A 143 18.42 13.04 -3.45
N ALA A 144 17.46 12.15 -3.17
CA ALA A 144 16.99 11.89 -1.81
C ALA A 144 18.13 11.37 -0.93
N LEU A 145 18.91 10.40 -1.42
CA LEU A 145 20.08 9.83 -0.74
C LEU A 145 21.12 10.90 -0.40
N GLU A 146 21.48 11.77 -1.35
CA GLU A 146 22.41 12.87 -1.14
C GLU A 146 21.88 13.88 -0.11
N SER A 147 20.58 14.21 -0.19
CA SER A 147 19.94 15.16 0.73
C SER A 147 19.99 14.69 2.19
N CYS A 148 19.97 13.37 2.42
CA CYS A 148 20.00 12.77 3.75
C CYS A 148 21.42 12.40 4.23
N GLY A 149 22.46 12.77 3.48
CA GLY A 149 23.84 12.47 3.85
C GLY A 149 24.24 11.00 3.69
N GLY A 150 23.54 10.25 2.84
CA GLY A 150 23.84 8.86 2.51
C GLY A 150 22.70 7.88 2.84
N LEU A 151 22.94 6.61 2.52
CA LEU A 151 21.95 5.53 2.60
C LEU A 151 21.35 5.36 4.00
N GLU A 152 22.16 5.28 5.04
CA GLU A 152 21.67 5.12 6.42
C GLU A 152 20.80 6.32 6.85
N GLY A 153 21.20 7.54 6.47
CA GLY A 153 20.41 8.75 6.73
C GLY A 153 19.06 8.74 6.03
N LEU A 154 19.03 8.37 4.74
CA LEU A 154 17.79 8.23 3.97
C LEU A 154 16.84 7.21 4.59
N LEU A 155 17.36 6.03 4.98
CA LEU A 155 16.55 5.00 5.62
C LEU A 155 15.98 5.45 6.96
N LEU A 156 16.75 6.19 7.77
CA LEU A 156 16.29 6.73 9.05
C LEU A 156 15.18 7.78 8.87
N GLU A 157 15.31 8.66 7.89
CA GLU A 157 14.27 9.64 7.53
C GLU A 157 13.01 8.96 7.00
N TYR A 158 13.17 7.96 6.13
CA TYR A 158 12.06 7.15 5.61
C TYR A 158 11.27 6.46 6.72
N TYR A 159 11.94 5.68 7.59
CA TYR A 159 11.23 4.99 8.67
C TYR A 159 10.71 5.96 9.75
N GLY A 160 11.31 7.14 9.89
CA GLY A 160 10.77 8.23 10.70
C GLY A 160 9.44 8.75 10.14
N ALA A 161 9.35 8.96 8.83
CA ALA A 161 8.11 9.35 8.16
C ALA A 161 7.03 8.27 8.25
N VAL A 162 7.41 6.99 8.12
CA VAL A 162 6.48 5.86 8.32
C VAL A 162 5.98 5.82 9.77
N GLU A 163 6.86 5.96 10.77
CA GLU A 163 6.49 6.01 12.19
C GLU A 163 5.49 7.15 12.45
N GLU A 164 5.77 8.34 11.92
CA GLU A 164 4.87 9.50 12.04
C GLU A 164 3.52 9.25 11.38
N MET A 165 3.50 8.70 10.17
CA MET A 165 2.27 8.39 9.44
C MET A 165 1.39 7.41 10.21
N VAL A 166 1.96 6.34 10.76
CA VAL A 166 1.20 5.37 11.55
C VAL A 166 0.60 6.02 12.80
N VAL A 167 1.37 6.86 13.49
CA VAL A 167 0.91 7.54 14.72
C VAL A 167 -0.15 8.61 14.44
N ARG A 168 0.02 9.40 13.39
CA ARG A 168 -0.84 10.57 13.13
C ARG A 168 -2.06 10.22 12.29
N LEU A 169 -1.90 9.40 11.25
CA LEU A 169 -2.97 9.04 10.33
C LEU A 169 -3.77 7.84 10.84
N CYS A 170 -3.10 6.86 11.45
CA CYS A 170 -3.67 5.57 11.89
C CYS A 170 -4.38 4.82 10.75
N PRO A 171 -3.70 4.50 9.63
CA PRO A 171 -4.32 3.74 8.55
C PRO A 171 -4.66 2.31 8.99
N GLU A 172 -5.66 1.70 8.37
CA GLU A 172 -5.98 0.29 8.62
C GLU A 172 -4.86 -0.65 8.14
N VAL A 173 -4.21 -0.30 7.03
CA VAL A 173 -3.12 -1.06 6.42
C VAL A 173 -1.91 -0.15 6.25
N VAL A 174 -0.72 -0.61 6.62
CA VAL A 174 0.55 0.05 6.33
C VAL A 174 1.15 -0.58 5.09
N GLY A 175 1.19 0.20 4.01
CA GLY A 175 1.64 -0.21 2.68
C GLY A 175 3.14 -0.49 2.66
N HIS A 176 3.53 -1.47 1.83
CA HIS A 176 4.90 -1.81 1.39
C HIS A 176 6.04 -1.20 2.23
N LEU A 177 6.13 -1.65 3.50
CA LEU A 177 6.91 -1.00 4.57
C LEU A 177 8.39 -0.72 4.26
N ASP A 178 8.99 -1.40 3.30
CA ASP A 178 10.37 -1.20 2.88
C ASP A 178 10.50 -0.84 1.39
N VAL A 179 9.50 -0.18 0.79
CA VAL A 179 9.50 0.21 -0.64
C VAL A 179 10.74 0.99 -1.05
N VAL A 180 11.35 1.73 -0.10
CA VAL A 180 12.64 2.41 -0.27
C VAL A 180 13.74 1.46 -0.79
N ARG A 181 13.63 0.14 -0.55
CA ARG A 181 14.56 -0.88 -1.03
C ARG A 181 14.59 -1.02 -2.56
N LYS A 182 13.55 -0.56 -3.27
CA LYS A 182 13.44 -0.61 -4.74
C LYS A 182 14.72 -0.13 -5.42
N TYR A 183 15.29 0.98 -4.92
CA TYR A 183 16.58 1.49 -5.37
C TYR A 183 17.68 1.34 -4.31
N ALA A 184 17.36 1.39 -3.01
CA ALA A 184 18.36 1.41 -1.95
C ALA A 184 19.29 0.19 -1.93
N ASN A 185 18.81 -1.00 -2.34
CA ASN A 185 19.62 -2.23 -2.42
C ASN A 185 20.85 -2.11 -3.35
N ARG A 186 20.85 -1.14 -4.28
CA ARG A 186 21.99 -0.86 -5.17
C ARG A 186 23.14 -0.13 -4.47
N PHE A 187 22.87 0.46 -3.30
CA PHE A 187 23.81 1.35 -2.59
C PHE A 187 24.41 0.73 -1.33
N GLY A 188 23.92 -0.43 -0.90
CA GLY A 188 24.49 -1.18 0.22
C GLY A 188 23.48 -1.99 1.00
N SER A 189 23.91 -2.51 2.16
CA SER A 189 23.03 -3.16 3.12
C SER A 189 22.01 -2.16 3.66
N LEU A 190 20.75 -2.57 3.80
CA LEU A 190 19.71 -1.75 4.41
C LEU A 190 19.59 -1.97 5.92
N ARG A 191 20.22 -3.02 6.43
CA ARG A 191 20.10 -3.47 7.82
C ARG A 191 21.20 -2.89 8.71
N PHE A 192 21.22 -1.57 8.84
CA PHE A 192 22.05 -0.89 9.85
C PHE A 192 21.47 -1.12 11.25
N PRO A 193 22.27 -1.17 12.31
CA PRO A 193 21.73 -1.27 13.68
C PRO A 193 20.79 -0.11 14.04
N SER A 194 21.01 1.08 13.51
CA SER A 194 20.15 2.25 13.68
C SER A 194 18.80 2.08 12.96
N VAL A 195 18.83 1.57 11.72
CA VAL A 195 17.65 1.28 10.90
C VAL A 195 16.85 0.13 11.48
N GLU A 196 17.48 -0.93 11.96
CA GLU A 196 16.79 -2.03 12.66
C GLU A 196 16.04 -1.50 13.90
N ARG A 197 16.64 -0.58 14.66
CA ARG A 197 15.93 0.11 15.77
C ARG A 197 14.77 0.98 15.29
N ALA A 198 14.90 1.65 14.14
CA ALA A 198 13.82 2.47 13.57
C ALA A 198 12.64 1.60 13.11
N VAL A 199 12.90 0.52 12.37
CA VAL A 199 11.88 -0.48 12.02
C VAL A 199 11.23 -1.07 13.25
N GLY A 200 12.01 -1.35 14.30
CA GLY A 200 11.48 -1.82 15.58
C GLY A 200 10.47 -0.85 16.22
N ARG A 201 10.66 0.47 16.08
CA ARG A 201 9.69 1.49 16.55
C ARG A 201 8.46 1.55 15.65
N VAL A 202 8.64 1.51 14.33
CA VAL A 202 7.52 1.46 13.38
C VAL A 202 6.61 0.26 13.69
N LEU A 203 7.18 -0.94 13.82
CA LEU A 203 6.40 -2.14 14.13
C LEU A 203 5.69 -2.05 15.49
N GLU A 204 6.30 -1.40 16.48
CA GLU A 204 5.66 -1.14 17.78
C GLU A 204 4.44 -0.23 17.62
N VAL A 205 4.56 0.89 16.89
CA VAL A 205 3.41 1.79 16.69
C VAL A 205 2.33 1.17 15.81
N VAL A 206 2.67 0.31 14.85
CA VAL A 206 1.71 -0.49 14.06
C VAL A 206 0.95 -1.45 14.96
N PHE A 207 1.63 -2.15 15.87
CA PHE A 207 0.99 -3.04 16.83
C PHE A 207 0.04 -2.26 17.75
N GLN A 208 0.51 -1.14 18.33
CA GLN A 208 -0.25 -0.33 19.28
C GLN A 208 -1.47 0.36 18.65
N SER A 209 -1.37 0.83 17.40
CA SER A 209 -2.49 1.43 16.68
C SER A 209 -3.51 0.37 16.23
N GLY A 210 -3.13 -0.91 16.28
CA GLY A 210 -3.88 -1.96 15.63
C GLY A 210 -3.89 -1.77 14.12
N GLY A 211 -2.80 -1.33 13.50
CA GLY A 211 -2.63 -1.40 12.05
C GLY A 211 -2.42 -2.84 11.57
N ILE A 212 -2.49 -3.06 10.25
CA ILE A 212 -2.11 -4.33 9.61
C ILE A 212 -0.91 -4.05 8.71
N LEU A 213 0.14 -4.86 8.81
CA LEU A 213 1.30 -4.73 7.95
C LEU A 213 1.05 -5.45 6.61
N GLU A 214 1.20 -4.74 5.50
CA GLU A 214 1.05 -5.32 4.18
C GLU A 214 2.21 -6.25 3.79
N VAL A 215 1.88 -7.40 3.21
CA VAL A 215 2.81 -8.25 2.45
C VAL A 215 2.52 -8.02 0.96
N ASN A 216 3.24 -7.08 0.35
CA ASN A 216 3.00 -6.59 -1.00
C ASN A 216 3.77 -7.42 -2.05
N THR A 217 3.08 -7.90 -3.07
CA THR A 217 3.66 -8.79 -4.11
C THR A 217 4.27 -8.09 -5.32
N ALA A 218 4.17 -6.75 -5.43
CA ALA A 218 4.73 -5.97 -6.54
C ALA A 218 6.19 -6.30 -6.89
N PRO A 219 7.11 -6.54 -5.93
CA PRO A 219 8.49 -6.93 -6.25
C PRO A 219 8.61 -8.15 -7.16
N TYR A 220 7.69 -9.11 -7.06
CA TYR A 220 7.72 -10.31 -7.91
C TYR A 220 7.51 -9.99 -9.39
N ARG A 221 6.70 -8.96 -9.72
CA ARG A 221 6.53 -8.51 -11.11
C ARG A 221 7.80 -7.89 -11.68
N ARG A 222 8.66 -7.34 -10.83
CA ARG A 222 9.98 -6.81 -11.19
C ARG A 222 11.10 -7.85 -11.19
N GLY A 223 10.75 -9.12 -10.94
CA GLY A 223 11.70 -10.23 -10.94
C GLY A 223 12.46 -10.43 -9.62
N GLU A 224 12.04 -9.77 -8.54
CA GLU A 224 12.68 -9.92 -7.23
C GLU A 224 12.32 -11.26 -6.55
N GLU A 225 13.14 -11.68 -5.60
CA GLU A 225 12.97 -12.98 -4.94
C GLU A 225 12.00 -12.95 -3.76
N VAL A 226 11.82 -11.78 -3.14
CA VAL A 226 11.02 -11.57 -1.92
C VAL A 226 10.02 -10.43 -2.12
N PRO A 227 8.84 -10.48 -1.48
CA PRO A 227 7.86 -9.40 -1.51
C PRO A 227 8.30 -8.26 -0.60
N TYR A 228 7.49 -7.21 -0.48
CA TYR A 228 7.66 -6.28 0.65
C TYR A 228 6.91 -6.82 1.88
N PRO A 229 7.43 -6.70 3.10
CA PRO A 229 8.81 -6.38 3.42
C PRO A 229 9.75 -7.61 3.42
N GLU A 230 11.05 -7.31 3.50
CA GLU A 230 12.13 -8.30 3.61
C GLU A 230 11.97 -9.24 4.82
N PRO A 231 12.60 -10.44 4.79
CA PRO A 231 12.37 -11.48 5.81
C PRO A 231 12.64 -11.01 7.24
N TRP A 232 13.71 -10.24 7.44
CA TRP A 232 14.10 -9.78 8.77
C TRP A 232 13.09 -8.81 9.39
N ILE A 233 12.38 -8.03 8.57
CA ILE A 233 11.29 -7.14 9.03
C ILE A 233 10.08 -7.98 9.44
N LEU A 234 9.71 -8.97 8.63
CA LEU A 234 8.61 -9.88 8.95
C LEU A 234 8.87 -10.76 10.17
N GLU A 235 10.11 -11.21 10.37
CA GLU A 235 10.53 -11.90 11.58
C GLU A 235 10.34 -11.01 12.82
N MET A 236 10.81 -9.75 12.76
CA MET A 236 10.62 -8.77 13.83
C MET A 236 9.13 -8.44 14.08
N ALA A 237 8.32 -8.38 13.02
CA ALA A 237 6.88 -8.15 13.09
C ALA A 237 6.18 -9.32 13.79
N ARG A 238 6.52 -10.56 13.41
CA ARG A 238 5.99 -11.78 14.03
C ARG A 238 6.33 -11.88 15.51
N GLU A 239 7.55 -11.56 15.89
CA GLU A 239 8.00 -11.56 17.30
C GLU A 239 7.23 -10.56 18.16
N ARG A 240 6.74 -9.48 17.57
CA ARG A 240 5.92 -8.44 18.23
C ARG A 240 4.43 -8.70 18.17
N GLY A 241 3.99 -9.72 17.42
CA GLY A 241 2.57 -9.99 17.21
C GLY A 241 1.89 -8.98 16.28
N VAL A 242 2.64 -8.30 15.41
CA VAL A 242 2.06 -7.47 14.35
C VAL A 242 1.31 -8.37 13.36
N GLU A 243 0.04 -8.03 13.13
CA GLU A 243 -0.79 -8.75 12.18
C GLU A 243 -0.44 -8.34 10.74
N VAL A 244 -0.58 -9.28 9.81
CA VAL A 244 -0.23 -9.09 8.38
C VAL A 244 -1.41 -9.38 7.47
N CYS A 245 -1.45 -8.74 6.30
CA CYS A 245 -2.35 -9.05 5.18
C CYS A 245 -1.59 -9.17 3.87
N PHE A 246 -2.25 -9.60 2.80
CA PHE A 246 -1.68 -9.52 1.46
C PHE A 246 -2.12 -8.25 0.74
N GLY A 247 -1.25 -7.76 -0.13
CA GLY A 247 -1.59 -6.81 -1.18
C GLY A 247 -0.91 -7.20 -2.48
N ASP A 248 -1.66 -7.12 -3.58
CA ASP A 248 -1.14 -7.42 -4.91
C ASP A 248 -0.69 -6.19 -5.69
N ASP A 249 -1.10 -4.98 -5.25
CA ASP A 249 -0.65 -3.70 -5.79
C ASP A 249 -0.83 -3.67 -7.32
N SER A 250 -1.91 -4.30 -7.78
CA SER A 250 -2.14 -4.54 -9.20
C SER A 250 -2.44 -3.22 -9.90
N HIS A 251 -1.64 -2.88 -10.91
CA HIS A 251 -1.84 -1.69 -11.76
C HIS A 251 -2.54 -2.05 -13.09
N GLY A 252 -3.53 -2.94 -12.99
CA GLY A 252 -4.38 -3.36 -14.09
C GLY A 252 -4.74 -4.85 -14.05
N PRO A 253 -5.67 -5.30 -14.93
CA PRO A 253 -6.26 -6.64 -14.86
C PRO A 253 -5.24 -7.78 -14.95
N GLN A 254 -4.16 -7.60 -15.71
CA GLN A 254 -3.15 -8.63 -15.92
C GLN A 254 -2.27 -8.86 -14.69
N GLU A 255 -2.20 -7.88 -13.79
CA GLU A 255 -1.37 -7.94 -12.58
C GLU A 255 -2.09 -8.51 -11.36
N VAL A 256 -3.42 -8.58 -11.42
CA VAL A 256 -4.26 -9.09 -10.32
C VAL A 256 -3.81 -10.49 -9.89
N GLY A 257 -3.50 -10.64 -8.61
CA GLY A 257 -3.06 -11.87 -7.97
C GLY A 257 -1.68 -12.38 -8.36
N VAL A 258 -0.89 -11.63 -9.14
CA VAL A 258 0.47 -12.05 -9.50
C VAL A 258 1.34 -12.15 -8.25
N GLY A 259 1.82 -13.36 -7.95
CA GLY A 259 2.71 -13.60 -6.82
C GLY A 259 2.03 -13.88 -5.48
N LEU A 260 0.69 -13.88 -5.40
CA LEU A 260 -0.05 -14.10 -4.15
C LEU A 260 0.25 -15.47 -3.51
N GLU A 261 0.23 -16.55 -4.30
CA GLU A 261 0.60 -17.90 -3.84
C GLU A 261 2.07 -17.98 -3.38
N ARG A 262 2.94 -17.16 -3.98
CA ARG A 262 4.35 -17.07 -3.58
C ARG A 262 4.48 -16.34 -2.24
N ALA A 263 3.79 -15.21 -2.05
CA ALA A 263 3.74 -14.51 -0.77
C ALA A 263 3.16 -15.37 0.36
N ARG A 264 2.11 -16.16 0.08
CA ARG A 264 1.56 -17.13 1.05
C ARG A 264 2.61 -18.13 1.52
N ARG A 265 3.33 -18.77 0.59
CA ARG A 265 4.40 -19.72 0.94
C ARG A 265 5.54 -19.02 1.70
N TYR A 266 5.92 -17.83 1.25
CA TYR A 266 6.97 -17.03 1.87
C TYR A 266 6.68 -16.74 3.35
N ILE A 267 5.50 -16.19 3.69
CA ILE A 267 5.20 -15.91 5.11
C ILE A 267 4.95 -17.18 5.92
N TRP A 268 4.46 -18.24 5.28
CA TRP A 268 4.34 -19.56 5.93
C TRP A 268 5.70 -20.11 6.36
N GLU A 269 6.71 -20.01 5.50
CA GLU A 269 8.09 -20.42 5.78
C GLU A 269 8.71 -19.58 6.91
N LEU A 270 8.35 -18.30 7.01
CA LEU A 270 8.74 -17.40 8.11
C LEU A 270 7.96 -17.63 9.42
N GLY A 271 7.06 -18.62 9.46
CA GLY A 271 6.36 -19.04 10.66
C GLY A 271 4.99 -18.40 10.87
N PHE A 272 4.48 -17.59 9.94
CA PHE A 272 3.10 -17.13 9.98
C PHE A 272 2.15 -18.29 9.66
N ARG A 273 1.01 -18.35 10.33
CA ARG A 273 -0.03 -19.39 10.12
C ARG A 273 -1.40 -18.81 9.76
N ARG A 274 -1.54 -17.50 9.95
CA ARG A 274 -2.77 -16.75 9.76
C ARG A 274 -2.45 -15.37 9.21
N ILE A 275 -3.43 -14.75 8.59
CA ILE A 275 -3.43 -13.34 8.19
C ILE A 275 -4.69 -12.68 8.72
N VAL A 276 -4.70 -11.35 8.74
CA VAL A 276 -5.91 -10.56 8.97
C VAL A 276 -6.47 -10.10 7.64
N VAL A 277 -7.79 -10.20 7.53
CA VAL A 277 -8.59 -9.66 6.42
C VAL A 277 -9.53 -8.61 7.00
N LEU A 278 -9.93 -7.64 6.17
CA LEU A 278 -11.00 -6.71 6.49
C LEU A 278 -12.31 -7.21 5.89
N HIS A 279 -13.43 -6.97 6.58
CA HIS A 279 -14.77 -7.19 6.06
C HIS A 279 -15.68 -6.03 6.42
N ARG A 280 -16.69 -5.76 5.59
CA ARG A 280 -17.67 -4.69 5.86
C ARG A 280 -18.68 -5.16 6.90
N GLY A 281 -18.68 -4.54 8.08
CA GLY A 281 -19.67 -4.73 9.14
C GLY A 281 -20.72 -3.61 9.17
N GLU A 282 -21.71 -3.73 10.07
CA GLU A 282 -22.79 -2.73 10.22
C GLU A 282 -22.29 -1.35 10.71
N GLY A 283 -21.11 -1.31 11.35
CA GLY A 283 -20.50 -0.10 11.92
C GLY A 283 -19.22 0.38 11.24
N GLY A 284 -18.83 -0.21 10.11
CA GLY A 284 -17.56 0.04 9.43
C GLY A 284 -16.79 -1.25 9.15
N VAL A 285 -15.53 -1.15 8.76
CA VAL A 285 -14.69 -2.33 8.54
C VAL A 285 -14.30 -2.99 9.85
N GLU A 286 -14.36 -4.30 9.86
CA GLU A 286 -13.98 -5.16 10.97
C GLU A 286 -12.83 -6.08 10.55
N LYS A 287 -12.05 -6.52 11.52
CA LYS A 287 -10.92 -7.44 11.29
C LYS A 287 -11.35 -8.88 11.52
N ARG A 288 -10.97 -9.76 10.60
CA ARG A 288 -11.13 -11.20 10.74
C ARG A 288 -9.80 -11.91 10.52
N VAL A 289 -9.50 -12.85 11.40
CA VAL A 289 -8.35 -13.74 11.25
C VAL A 289 -8.72 -14.92 10.37
N VAL A 290 -7.89 -15.22 9.37
CA VAL A 290 -8.03 -16.40 8.51
C VAL A 290 -6.74 -17.21 8.48
N GLU A 291 -6.87 -18.53 8.48
CA GLU A 291 -5.74 -19.45 8.36
C GLU A 291 -5.15 -19.42 6.95
N LEU A 292 -3.83 -19.56 6.86
CA LEU A 292 -3.09 -19.60 5.60
C LEU A 292 -3.33 -20.89 4.84
#